data_AF-A0A7Z9IWV1-F1
#
_entry.id   AF-A0A7Z9IWV1-F1
#
_cell.length_a   1.000
_cell.length_b   1.000
_cell.length_c   1.000
_cell.angle_alpha   90.00
_cell.angle_beta   90.00
_cell.angle_gamma   90.00
#
_symmetry.space_group_name_H-M   'P 1'
#
loop_
_entity.id
_entity.type
_entity.pdbx_description
1 polymer ?
#
loop_
_entity_poly.entity_id
_entity_poly.type
_entity_poly.pdbx_seq_one_letter_code
_entity_poly.pdbx_strand_id
1 'polypeptide(L)'
;MQFTKLRLAGFKSFVEPVELAIEPGVTGIVGPNGCGKSNLVEAIKWVMGETSAKQIRGNEMDDVIFSGTSNRPGRNIAEVGLEMENTERTAPAQFNDFTDIEVTRRIVREKGSTYRVNSKEVRARDVHLLFADQASGARSTALVSQGQISEIVLAKPTDRRKLLEEAAGITGLHSRRHEAELRLRGAETNLDRLDDILVALDTQMQSLRKQVRQATRYRNLNDHIRKAQATYFIIRW
;
A
#
# COMPACT_ATOMS: atom_id res chain seq x y z
N MET A 1 16.16 6.00 -12.52
CA MET A 1 16.48 6.56 -11.19
C MET A 1 17.78 5.95 -10.68
N GLN A 2 18.55 6.68 -9.88
CA GLN A 2 19.78 6.18 -9.26
C GLN A 2 19.70 6.33 -7.74
N PHE A 3 20.14 5.33 -6.98
CA PHE A 3 20.22 5.43 -5.52
C PHE A 3 21.40 6.32 -5.14
N THR A 4 21.17 7.29 -4.27
CA THR A 4 22.17 8.30 -3.87
C THR A 4 22.56 8.18 -2.41
N LYS A 5 21.65 7.70 -1.55
CA LYS A 5 21.91 7.53 -0.12
C LYS A 5 21.09 6.41 0.50
N LEU A 6 21.71 5.67 1.42
CA LEU A 6 21.06 4.71 2.30
C LEU A 6 21.23 5.16 3.75
N ARG A 7 20.12 5.29 4.50
CA ARG A 7 20.09 5.63 5.91
C ARG A 7 19.54 4.47 6.72
N LEU A 8 20.17 4.15 7.85
CA LEU A 8 19.85 2.97 8.66
C LEU A 8 19.92 3.35 10.14
N ALA A 9 18.92 2.98 10.92
CA ALA A 9 18.97 3.12 12.37
C ALA A 9 18.21 1.97 13.04
N GLY A 10 18.84 1.34 14.05
CA GLY A 10 18.27 0.19 14.76
C GLY A 10 18.04 -1.06 13.89
N PHE A 11 18.56 -1.10 12.67
CA PHE A 11 18.35 -2.19 11.71
C PHE A 11 19.44 -3.24 11.85
N LYS A 12 19.08 -4.43 12.35
CA LYS A 12 19.99 -5.56 12.57
C LYS A 12 21.29 -5.12 13.27
N SER A 13 22.44 -5.29 12.63
CA SER A 13 23.75 -4.91 13.18
C SER A 13 23.98 -3.40 13.31
N PHE A 14 23.13 -2.56 12.69
CA PHE A 14 23.26 -1.10 12.68
C PHE A 14 22.43 -0.48 13.81
N VAL A 15 23.02 -0.42 15.01
CA VAL A 15 22.35 0.08 16.23
C VAL A 15 22.15 1.59 16.19
N GLU A 16 23.21 2.31 15.83
CA GLU A 16 23.23 3.77 15.74
C GLU A 16 22.88 4.21 14.31
N PRO A 17 22.38 5.44 14.12
CA PRO A 17 22.15 6.00 12.80
C PRO A 17 23.42 5.98 11.95
N VAL A 18 23.32 5.40 10.76
CA VAL A 18 24.38 5.35 9.75
C VAL A 18 23.83 5.87 8.45
N GLU A 19 24.58 6.74 7.79
CA GLU A 19 24.30 7.19 6.43
C GLU A 19 25.43 6.70 5.51
N LEU A 20 25.04 6.13 4.37
CA LEU A 20 25.96 5.66 3.35
C LEU A 20 25.62 6.36 2.04
N ALA A 21 26.56 7.15 1.53
CA ALA A 21 26.47 7.72 0.20
C ALA A 21 26.69 6.62 -0.85
N ILE A 22 25.86 6.62 -1.89
CA ILE A 22 25.99 5.74 -3.05
C ILE A 22 26.37 6.64 -4.22
N GLU A 23 27.63 6.60 -4.60
CA GLU A 23 28.16 7.41 -5.69
C GLU A 23 27.99 6.70 -7.04
N PRO A 24 27.93 7.46 -8.15
CA PRO A 24 27.90 6.89 -9.49
C PRO A 24 29.09 5.96 -9.74
N GLY A 25 28.83 4.83 -10.41
CA GLY A 25 29.85 3.84 -10.74
C GLY A 25 29.85 2.65 -9.78
N VAL A 26 31.03 2.28 -9.26
CA VAL A 26 31.21 1.07 -8.45
C VAL A 26 31.47 1.44 -6.99
N THR A 27 30.48 1.23 -6.14
CA THR A 27 30.63 1.38 -4.68
C THR A 27 31.01 0.02 -4.06
N GLY A 28 32.20 -0.07 -3.47
CA GLY A 28 32.69 -1.28 -2.80
C GLY A 28 32.47 -1.24 -1.29
N ILE A 29 31.75 -2.22 -0.74
CA ILE A 29 31.55 -2.38 0.71
C ILE A 29 32.50 -3.48 1.22
N VAL A 30 33.47 -3.10 2.03
CA VAL A 30 34.48 -4.01 2.59
C VAL A 30 34.42 -4.07 4.11
N GLY A 31 34.91 -5.17 4.69
CA GLY A 31 34.93 -5.39 6.13
C GLY A 31 35.05 -6.87 6.49
N PRO A 32 35.37 -7.22 7.74
CA PRO A 32 35.53 -8.60 8.17
C PRO A 32 34.20 -9.39 8.15
N ASN A 33 34.28 -10.72 8.22
CA ASN A 33 33.08 -11.55 8.32
C ASN A 33 32.30 -11.22 9.59
N GLY A 34 30.97 -11.19 9.48
CA GLY A 34 30.08 -10.85 10.60
C GLY A 34 29.89 -9.35 10.89
N CYS A 35 30.58 -8.44 10.18
CA CYS A 35 30.43 -6.99 10.43
C CYS A 35 29.14 -6.36 9.86
N GLY A 36 28.22 -7.17 9.32
CA GLY A 36 26.92 -6.67 8.84
C GLY A 36 26.86 -6.18 7.39
N LYS A 37 27.90 -6.39 6.56
CA LYS A 37 27.90 -5.99 5.13
C LYS A 37 26.64 -6.46 4.40
N SER A 38 26.28 -7.73 4.59
CA SER A 38 25.14 -8.36 3.95
C SER A 38 23.80 -7.79 4.41
N ASN A 39 23.74 -7.13 5.58
CA ASN A 39 22.55 -6.47 6.09
C ASN A 39 22.24 -5.15 5.33
N LEU A 40 23.23 -4.57 4.62
CA LEU A 40 22.99 -3.38 3.79
C LEU A 40 22.09 -3.73 2.58
N VAL A 41 22.41 -4.84 1.89
CA VAL A 41 21.59 -5.33 0.77
C VAL A 41 20.18 -5.68 1.24
N GLU A 42 20.06 -6.28 2.43
CA GLU A 42 18.78 -6.57 3.04
C GLU A 42 17.98 -5.34 3.41
N ALA A 43 18.65 -4.30 3.92
CA ALA A 43 18.00 -3.04 4.24
C ALA A 43 17.41 -2.40 2.98
N ILE A 44 18.16 -2.42 1.87
CA ILE A 44 17.67 -1.99 0.55
C ILE A 44 16.45 -2.82 0.14
N LYS A 45 16.51 -4.16 0.17
CA LYS A 45 15.34 -5.01 -0.15
C LYS A 45 14.13 -4.71 0.75
N TRP A 46 14.38 -4.49 2.04
CA TRP A 46 13.32 -4.25 3.02
C TRP A 46 12.62 -2.91 2.81
N VAL A 47 13.36 -1.81 2.60
CA VAL A 47 12.75 -0.50 2.32
C VAL A 47 12.04 -0.46 0.97
N MET A 48 12.50 -1.28 0.01
CA MET A 48 11.88 -1.43 -1.31
C MET A 48 10.61 -2.29 -1.33
N GLY A 49 10.18 -2.82 -0.18
CA GLY A 49 8.89 -3.49 -0.06
C GLY A 49 8.93 -4.98 0.23
N GLU A 50 10.08 -5.60 0.52
CA GLU A 50 10.11 -7.02 0.87
C GLU A 50 9.37 -7.28 2.20
N THR A 51 8.32 -8.09 2.14
CA THR A 51 7.46 -8.43 3.28
C THR A 51 7.78 -9.80 3.88
N SER A 52 8.62 -10.60 3.22
CA SER A 52 9.08 -11.89 3.74
C SER A 52 10.27 -11.71 4.67
N ALA A 53 10.06 -12.00 5.97
CA ALA A 53 11.16 -12.05 6.95
C ALA A 53 12.27 -13.00 6.52
N LYS A 54 11.91 -14.16 5.94
CA LYS A 54 12.85 -15.16 5.44
C LYS A 54 13.80 -14.60 4.36
N GLN A 55 13.28 -13.78 3.45
CA GLN A 55 14.09 -13.15 2.39
C GLN A 55 15.11 -12.13 2.94
N ILE A 56 14.85 -11.64 4.16
CA ILE A 56 15.74 -10.75 4.90
C ILE A 56 16.45 -11.54 6.00
N ARG A 57 16.58 -12.88 5.92
CA ARG A 57 17.25 -13.71 6.93
C ARG A 57 16.76 -13.47 8.38
N GLY A 58 15.45 -13.30 8.55
CA GLY A 58 14.74 -13.30 9.83
C GLY A 58 13.66 -14.38 9.87
N ASN A 59 13.21 -14.75 11.07
CA ASN A 59 12.07 -15.64 11.25
C ASN A 59 10.76 -14.85 11.20
N GLU A 60 10.74 -13.70 11.88
CA GLU A 60 9.63 -12.76 11.91
C GLU A 60 10.09 -11.38 11.44
N MET A 61 9.13 -10.51 11.10
CA MET A 61 9.47 -9.17 10.60
C MET A 61 10.14 -8.32 11.68
N ASP A 62 9.82 -8.55 12.95
CA ASP A 62 10.44 -7.83 14.09
C ASP A 62 11.92 -8.17 14.28
N ASP A 63 12.43 -9.26 13.66
CA ASP A 63 13.84 -9.64 13.71
C ASP A 63 14.75 -8.70 12.92
N VAL A 64 14.18 -7.79 12.12
CA VAL A 64 14.95 -6.70 11.50
C VAL A 64 15.37 -5.64 12.53
N ILE A 65 14.72 -5.60 13.69
CA ILE A 65 15.04 -4.68 14.79
C ILE A 65 16.22 -5.25 15.58
N PHE A 66 17.22 -4.42 15.85
CA PHE A 66 18.36 -4.81 16.68
C PHE A 66 17.91 -5.40 18.02
N SER A 67 18.23 -6.67 18.25
CA SER A 67 17.80 -7.44 19.42
C SER A 67 18.67 -7.25 20.66
N GLY A 68 19.81 -6.54 20.53
CA GLY A 68 20.75 -6.35 21.62
C GLY A 68 21.98 -7.25 21.53
N THR A 69 22.96 -6.96 22.37
CA THR A 69 24.16 -7.78 22.60
C THR A 69 24.45 -7.80 24.11
N SER A 70 25.46 -8.55 24.56
CA SER A 70 25.89 -8.52 25.97
C SER A 70 26.16 -7.11 26.50
N ASN A 71 26.61 -6.20 25.61
CA ASN A 71 27.09 -4.87 25.99
C ASN A 71 26.13 -3.75 25.55
N ARG A 72 25.02 -4.07 24.85
CA ARG A 72 24.08 -3.06 24.34
C ARG A 72 22.65 -3.56 24.41
N PRO A 73 21.70 -2.78 24.95
CA PRO A 73 20.30 -3.15 24.96
C PRO A 73 19.72 -3.20 23.55
N GLY A 74 18.70 -4.04 23.35
CA GLY A 74 17.94 -4.06 22.11
C GLY A 74 17.19 -2.74 21.86
N ARG A 75 16.83 -2.51 20.60
CA ARG A 75 15.94 -1.41 20.20
C ARG A 75 14.52 -1.93 20.04
N ASN A 76 13.57 -0.99 20.07
CA ASN A 76 12.15 -1.26 19.78
C ASN A 76 11.73 -0.76 18.39
N ILE A 77 12.65 -0.12 17.67
CA ILE A 77 12.39 0.54 16.40
C ILE A 77 13.57 0.25 15.48
N ALA A 78 13.26 -0.02 14.21
CA ALA A 78 14.21 0.05 13.13
C ALA A 78 13.66 0.95 12.01
N GLU A 79 14.55 1.71 11.38
CA GLU A 79 14.22 2.59 10.27
C GLU A 79 15.29 2.46 9.18
N VAL A 80 14.83 2.39 7.94
CA VAL A 80 15.67 2.42 6.75
C VAL A 80 15.10 3.44 5.80
N GLY A 81 15.95 4.37 5.35
CA GLY A 81 15.65 5.36 4.32
C GLY A 81 16.51 5.12 3.08
N LEU A 82 15.92 5.26 1.90
CA LEU A 82 16.60 5.17 0.62
C LEU A 82 16.27 6.42 -0.19
N GLU A 83 17.30 7.19 -0.53
CA GLU A 83 17.19 8.36 -1.39
C GLU A 83 17.60 7.98 -2.81
N MET A 84 16.85 8.51 -3.77
CA MET A 84 17.11 8.30 -5.19
C MET A 84 16.78 9.54 -6.02
N GLU A 85 17.53 9.70 -7.09
CA GLU A 85 17.35 10.78 -8.05
C GLU A 85 16.37 10.36 -9.17
N ASN A 86 15.44 11.25 -9.50
CA ASN A 86 14.37 11.11 -10.49
C ASN A 86 14.42 12.23 -11.55
N THR A 87 15.62 12.66 -11.95
CA THR A 87 15.82 13.67 -13.00
C THR A 87 15.18 13.29 -14.33
N GLU A 88 15.16 12.00 -14.66
CA GLU A 88 14.54 11.47 -15.89
C GLU A 88 13.01 11.34 -15.82
N ARG A 89 12.37 11.68 -14.68
CA ARG A 89 10.92 11.65 -14.50
C ARG A 89 10.28 10.30 -14.84
N THR A 90 10.91 9.23 -14.36
CA THR A 90 10.49 7.84 -14.58
C THR A 90 9.69 7.24 -13.41
N ALA A 91 9.44 8.02 -12.35
CA ALA A 91 8.61 7.60 -11.24
C ALA A 91 7.12 7.54 -11.64
N PRO A 92 6.28 6.75 -10.91
CA PRO A 92 4.84 6.79 -11.09
C PRO A 92 4.28 8.21 -10.93
N ALA A 93 3.18 8.51 -11.60
CA ALA A 93 2.56 9.85 -11.63
C ALA A 93 2.38 10.50 -10.25
N GLN A 94 2.14 9.69 -9.20
CA GLN A 94 1.99 10.17 -7.82
C GLN A 94 3.27 10.80 -7.24
N PHE A 95 4.44 10.39 -7.70
CA PHE A 95 5.74 10.81 -7.19
C PHE A 95 6.58 11.54 -8.24
N ASN A 96 6.10 11.60 -9.48
CA ASN A 96 6.91 12.08 -10.61
C ASN A 96 7.19 13.58 -10.60
N ASP A 97 6.50 14.35 -9.76
CA ASP A 97 6.70 15.79 -9.60
C ASP A 97 7.98 16.13 -8.81
N PHE A 98 8.58 15.15 -8.13
CA PHE A 98 9.82 15.34 -7.37
C PHE A 98 11.07 14.93 -8.17
N THR A 99 12.11 15.76 -8.09
CA THR A 99 13.46 15.44 -8.61
C THR A 99 14.19 14.44 -7.73
N ASP A 100 13.89 14.46 -6.43
CA ASP A 100 14.49 13.58 -5.42
C ASP A 100 13.37 12.86 -4.68
N ILE A 101 13.52 11.56 -4.53
CA ILE A 101 12.55 10.70 -3.87
C ILE A 101 13.24 10.00 -2.71
N GLU A 102 12.71 10.22 -1.51
CA GLU A 102 13.10 9.53 -0.30
C GLU A 102 12.02 8.53 0.08
N VAL A 103 12.37 7.25 0.13
CA VAL A 103 11.50 6.18 0.63
C VAL A 103 12.01 5.73 1.98
N THR A 104 11.15 5.80 3.00
CA THR A 104 11.49 5.40 4.36
C THR A 104 10.53 4.34 4.85
N ARG A 105 11.07 3.24 5.37
CA ARG A 105 10.31 2.19 6.04
C ARG A 105 10.72 2.16 7.50
N ARG A 106 9.74 2.26 8.40
CA ARG A 106 9.95 2.20 9.85
C ARG A 106 9.10 1.10 10.45
N ILE A 107 9.69 0.28 11.28
CA ILE A 107 8.99 -0.75 12.07
C ILE A 107 9.12 -0.47 13.55
N VAL A 108 8.03 -0.71 14.26
CA VAL A 108 8.00 -0.68 15.71
C VAL A 108 7.59 -2.08 16.18
N ARG A 109 8.37 -2.65 17.11
CA ARG A 109 8.14 -3.98 17.66
C ARG A 109 6.68 -4.14 18.07
N GLU A 110 6.05 -5.24 17.66
CA GLU A 110 4.64 -5.59 17.90
C GLU A 110 3.59 -4.62 17.33
N LYS A 111 4.00 -3.54 16.65
CA LYS A 111 3.08 -2.55 16.04
C LYS A 111 3.13 -2.52 14.51
N GLY A 112 4.04 -3.29 13.91
CA GLY A 112 4.17 -3.41 12.46
C GLY A 112 4.95 -2.27 11.81
N SER A 113 4.94 -2.25 10.47
CA SER A 113 5.73 -1.33 9.66
C SER A 113 4.89 -0.25 8.97
N THR A 114 5.42 0.96 8.92
CA THR A 114 4.87 2.12 8.20
C THR A 114 5.83 2.55 7.09
N TYR A 115 5.26 3.05 5.99
CA TYR A 115 6.03 3.56 4.85
C TYR A 115 5.79 5.05 4.70
N ARG A 116 6.84 5.77 4.32
CA ARG A 116 6.79 7.18 3.95
C ARG A 116 7.52 7.39 2.64
N VAL A 117 6.98 8.27 1.80
CA VAL A 117 7.67 8.79 0.61
C VAL A 117 7.67 10.31 0.72
N ASN A 118 8.84 10.94 0.68
CA ASN A 118 9.02 12.38 0.90
C ASN A 118 8.27 12.88 2.14
N SER A 119 8.50 12.21 3.28
CA SER A 119 7.84 12.47 4.58
C SER A 119 6.32 12.24 4.66
N LYS A 120 5.65 11.88 3.56
CA LYS A 120 4.21 11.56 3.55
C LYS A 120 3.98 10.07 3.74
N GLU A 121 3.08 9.69 4.64
CA GLU A 121 2.71 8.28 4.82
C GLU A 121 2.00 7.73 3.59
N VAL A 122 2.45 6.56 3.13
CA VAL A 122 1.92 5.88 1.94
C VAL A 122 1.67 4.40 2.24
N ARG A 123 0.89 3.74 1.38
CA ARG A 123 0.64 2.31 1.53
C ARG A 123 1.83 1.51 1.00
N ALA A 124 2.08 0.33 1.57
CA ALA A 124 3.12 -0.59 1.11
C ALA A 124 3.02 -0.91 -0.40
N ARG A 125 1.78 -0.99 -0.92
CA ARG A 125 1.53 -1.22 -2.35
C ARG A 125 2.04 -0.07 -3.23
N ASP A 126 1.96 1.17 -2.75
CA ASP A 126 2.35 2.34 -3.53
C ASP A 126 3.88 2.38 -3.67
N VAL A 127 4.59 1.96 -2.62
CA VAL A 127 6.05 1.73 -2.65
C VAL A 127 6.42 0.56 -3.56
N HIS A 128 5.65 -0.52 -3.54
CA HIS A 128 5.89 -1.65 -4.45
C HIS A 128 5.77 -1.23 -5.92
N LEU A 129 4.76 -0.43 -6.26
CA LEU A 129 4.55 0.12 -7.61
C LEU A 129 5.70 1.05 -8.02
N LEU A 130 6.20 1.89 -7.11
CA LEU A 130 7.34 2.77 -7.35
C LEU A 130 8.57 2.01 -7.88
N PHE A 131 8.84 0.82 -7.35
CA PHE A 131 10.00 0.02 -7.75
C PHE A 131 9.71 -1.08 -8.78
N ALA A 132 8.44 -1.42 -9.04
CA ALA A 132 8.05 -2.44 -9.99
C ALA A 132 8.34 -2.05 -11.45
N ASP A 133 8.12 -0.78 -11.82
CA ASP A 133 8.31 -0.30 -13.19
C ASP A 133 9.79 -0.04 -13.54
N GLN A 134 10.67 0.06 -12.54
CA GLN A 134 12.10 0.36 -12.73
C GLN A 134 12.97 -0.90 -12.82
N ALA A 135 12.35 -2.10 -12.88
CA ALA A 135 13.03 -3.39 -12.74
C ALA A 135 13.96 -3.47 -11.52
N SER A 136 13.77 -2.61 -10.52
CA SER A 136 14.67 -2.41 -9.40
C SER A 136 14.09 -2.91 -8.09
N GLY A 137 12.81 -3.30 -8.03
CA GLY A 137 12.09 -3.82 -6.87
C GLY A 137 12.86 -4.76 -5.95
N ALA A 138 12.36 -4.99 -4.73
CA ALA A 138 13.06 -5.79 -3.72
C ALA A 138 13.44 -7.23 -4.16
N ARG A 139 12.79 -7.74 -5.21
CA ARG A 139 13.06 -9.05 -5.84
C ARG A 139 13.77 -8.97 -7.18
N SER A 140 14.20 -7.79 -7.58
CA SER A 140 14.94 -7.51 -8.81
C SER A 140 16.11 -8.47 -8.99
N THR A 141 16.27 -8.92 -10.24
CA THR A 141 17.46 -9.65 -10.70
C THR A 141 18.75 -8.85 -10.52
N ALA A 142 18.68 -7.52 -10.39
CA ALA A 142 19.82 -6.66 -10.10
C ALA A 142 20.29 -6.77 -8.63
N LEU A 143 19.44 -7.24 -7.71
CA LEU A 143 19.77 -7.41 -6.30
C LEU A 143 20.08 -8.87 -5.95
N VAL A 144 21.34 -9.26 -6.15
CA VAL A 144 21.80 -10.63 -5.88
C VAL A 144 22.16 -10.81 -4.40
N SER A 145 21.36 -11.59 -3.69
CA SER A 145 21.64 -12.03 -2.32
C SER A 145 22.51 -13.28 -2.30
N GLN A 146 23.15 -13.52 -1.15
CA GLN A 146 23.91 -14.74 -0.92
C GLN A 146 23.02 -15.98 -1.13
N GLY A 147 23.51 -16.93 -1.93
CA GLY A 147 22.78 -18.17 -2.26
C GLY A 147 21.78 -18.04 -3.42
N GLN A 148 21.42 -16.83 -3.85
CA GLN A 148 20.42 -16.63 -4.90
C GLN A 148 20.85 -17.22 -6.26
N ILE A 149 22.14 -17.18 -6.59
CA ILE A 149 22.66 -17.80 -7.82
C ILE A 149 22.37 -19.30 -7.82
N SER A 150 22.64 -19.99 -6.71
CA SER A 150 22.37 -21.41 -6.56
C SER A 150 20.87 -21.72 -6.64
N GLU A 151 20.02 -20.87 -6.06
CA GLU A 151 18.56 -21.00 -6.17
C GLU A 151 18.08 -20.87 -7.61
N ILE A 152 18.60 -19.90 -8.38
CA ILE A 152 18.24 -19.71 -9.80
C ILE A 152 18.65 -20.94 -10.63
N VAL A 153 19.83 -21.50 -10.36
CA VAL A 153 20.33 -22.70 -11.03
C VAL A 153 19.44 -23.90 -10.72
N LEU A 154 18.91 -24.03 -9.50
CA LEU A 154 18.04 -25.14 -9.11
C LEU A 154 16.54 -24.88 -9.36
N ALA A 155 16.17 -23.67 -9.76
CA ALA A 155 14.78 -23.25 -9.91
C ALA A 155 14.04 -24.04 -10.99
N LYS A 156 12.76 -24.32 -10.74
CA LYS A 156 11.86 -24.96 -11.71
C LYS A 156 11.60 -24.02 -12.89
N PRO A 157 11.21 -24.55 -14.08
CA PRO A 157 10.92 -23.72 -15.25
C PRO A 157 9.91 -22.59 -15.00
N THR A 158 8.89 -22.85 -14.17
CA THR A 158 7.87 -21.85 -13.77
C THR A 158 8.45 -20.69 -12.98
N ASP A 159 9.44 -20.94 -12.13
CA ASP A 159 10.08 -19.91 -11.31
C ASP A 159 11.12 -19.14 -12.14
N ARG A 160 11.85 -19.83 -13.01
CA ARG A 160 12.75 -19.19 -13.98
C ARG A 160 12.02 -18.28 -14.95
N ARG A 161 10.82 -18.64 -15.37
CA ARG A 161 9.98 -17.80 -16.23
C ARG A 161 9.77 -16.40 -15.63
N LYS A 162 9.50 -16.31 -14.33
CA LYS A 162 9.30 -15.02 -13.65
C LYS A 162 10.54 -14.13 -13.73
N LEU A 163 11.73 -14.71 -13.59
CA LEU A 163 13.00 -13.99 -13.74
C LEU A 163 13.20 -13.47 -15.17
N LEU A 164 12.78 -14.24 -16.17
CA LEU A 164 12.84 -13.82 -17.57
C LEU A 164 11.82 -12.71 -17.88
N GLU A 165 10.61 -12.81 -17.35
CA GLU A 165 9.57 -11.77 -17.47
C GLU A 165 10.03 -10.45 -16.80
N GLU A 166 10.73 -10.54 -15.69
CA GLU A 166 11.36 -9.40 -15.02
C GLU A 166 12.51 -8.81 -15.83
N ALA A 167 13.42 -9.64 -16.36
CA ALA A 167 14.49 -9.18 -17.24
C ALA A 167 13.97 -8.55 -18.55
N ALA A 168 12.81 -9.02 -19.03
CA ALA A 168 12.13 -8.44 -20.19
C ALA A 168 11.35 -7.16 -19.87
N GLY A 169 11.28 -6.73 -18.60
CA GLY A 169 10.61 -5.50 -18.18
C GLY A 169 9.08 -5.54 -18.24
N ILE A 170 8.47 -6.72 -18.36
CA ILE A 170 7.01 -6.86 -18.50
C ILE A 170 6.28 -7.05 -17.16
N THR A 171 7.00 -7.24 -16.05
CA THR A 171 6.42 -7.43 -14.71
C THR A 171 5.59 -6.23 -14.24
N GLY A 172 6.04 -5.00 -14.53
CA GLY A 172 5.29 -3.78 -14.20
C GLY A 172 3.98 -3.67 -14.97
N LEU A 173 3.95 -4.10 -16.24
CA LEU A 173 2.73 -4.15 -17.06
C LEU A 173 1.71 -5.13 -16.49
N HIS A 174 2.15 -6.35 -16.12
CA HIS A 174 1.27 -7.35 -15.51
C HIS A 174 0.71 -6.87 -14.17
N SER A 175 1.52 -6.21 -13.35
CA SER A 175 1.12 -5.66 -12.06
C SER A 175 0.06 -4.56 -12.22
N ARG A 176 0.27 -3.62 -13.15
CA ARG A 176 -0.70 -2.55 -13.45
C ARG A 176 -2.00 -3.10 -14.03
N ARG A 177 -1.93 -4.09 -14.91
CA ARG A 177 -3.13 -4.75 -15.46
C ARG A 177 -3.94 -5.38 -14.34
N HIS A 178 -3.29 -6.13 -13.46
CA HIS A 178 -3.96 -6.78 -12.33
C HIS A 178 -4.57 -5.75 -11.36
N GLU A 179 -3.88 -4.65 -11.09
CA GLU A 179 -4.43 -3.58 -10.25
C GLU A 179 -5.64 -2.90 -10.89
N ALA A 180 -5.58 -2.62 -12.20
CA ALA A 180 -6.70 -2.06 -12.94
C ALA A 180 -7.91 -3.00 -12.94
N GLU A 181 -7.69 -4.31 -13.13
CA GLU A 181 -8.72 -5.35 -13.03
C GLU A 181 -9.36 -5.39 -11.62
N LEU A 182 -8.57 -5.29 -10.55
CA LEU A 182 -9.08 -5.23 -9.18
C LEU A 182 -9.92 -3.98 -8.92
N ARG A 183 -9.45 -2.81 -9.40
CA ARG A 183 -10.21 -1.55 -9.28
C ARG A 183 -11.52 -1.61 -10.05
N LEU A 184 -11.50 -2.20 -11.25
CA LEU A 184 -12.69 -2.39 -12.08
C LEU A 184 -13.72 -3.26 -11.35
N ARG A 185 -13.32 -4.44 -10.86
CA ARG A 185 -14.21 -5.33 -10.09
C ARG A 185 -14.78 -4.66 -8.85
N GLY A 186 -13.96 -3.88 -8.14
CA GLY A 186 -14.43 -3.10 -7.00
C GLY A 186 -15.47 -2.04 -7.37
N ALA A 187 -15.32 -1.40 -8.53
CA ALA A 187 -16.31 -0.47 -9.06
C ALA A 187 -17.60 -1.18 -9.47
N GLU A 188 -17.52 -2.34 -10.14
CA GLU A 188 -18.67 -3.17 -10.50
C GLU A 188 -19.47 -3.58 -9.25
N THR A 189 -18.80 -4.07 -8.21
CA THR A 189 -19.48 -4.43 -6.94
C THR A 189 -20.16 -3.23 -6.29
N ASN A 190 -19.58 -2.03 -6.40
CA ASN A 190 -20.20 -0.81 -5.88
C ASN A 190 -21.44 -0.42 -6.69
N LEU A 191 -21.44 -0.62 -8.01
CA LEU A 191 -22.60 -0.38 -8.87
C LEU A 191 -23.75 -1.34 -8.53
N ASP A 192 -23.46 -2.63 -8.36
CA ASP A 192 -24.48 -3.61 -7.96
C ASP A 192 -25.17 -3.20 -6.65
N ARG A 193 -24.37 -2.72 -5.68
CA ARG A 193 -24.91 -2.22 -4.40
C ARG A 193 -25.76 -0.96 -4.57
N LEU A 194 -25.42 -0.08 -5.51
CA LEU A 194 -26.23 1.11 -5.80
C LEU A 194 -27.57 0.72 -6.42
N ASP A 195 -27.60 -0.28 -7.30
CA ASP A 195 -28.83 -0.80 -7.88
C ASP A 195 -29.77 -1.37 -6.81
N ASP A 196 -29.25 -2.13 -5.84
CA ASP A 196 -30.03 -2.60 -4.69
C ASP A 196 -30.65 -1.45 -3.89
N ILE A 197 -29.88 -0.38 -3.66
CA ILE A 197 -30.34 0.82 -2.94
C ILE A 197 -31.43 1.54 -3.75
N LEU A 198 -31.28 1.64 -5.07
CA LEU A 198 -32.27 2.28 -5.94
C LEU A 198 -33.61 1.51 -5.90
N VAL A 199 -33.57 0.17 -5.93
CA VAL A 199 -34.78 -0.66 -5.80
C VAL A 199 -35.46 -0.45 -4.44
N ALA A 200 -34.68 -0.37 -3.36
CA ALA A 200 -35.20 -0.10 -2.02
C ALA A 200 -35.85 1.30 -1.93
N LEU A 201 -35.21 2.32 -2.52
CA LEU A 201 -35.72 3.69 -2.55
C LEU A 201 -37.01 3.81 -3.39
N ASP A 202 -37.11 3.12 -4.53
CA ASP A 202 -38.35 3.12 -5.32
C ASP A 202 -39.51 2.50 -4.52
N THR A 203 -39.25 1.39 -3.82
CA THR A 203 -40.24 0.74 -2.95
C THR A 203 -40.72 1.70 -1.85
N GLN A 204 -39.79 2.43 -1.21
CA GLN A 204 -40.13 3.46 -0.21
C GLN A 204 -40.96 4.58 -0.82
N MET A 205 -40.56 5.09 -1.99
CA MET A 205 -41.28 6.14 -2.70
C MET A 205 -42.72 5.73 -3.05
N GLN A 206 -42.93 4.49 -3.52
CA GLN A 206 -44.26 3.98 -3.80
C GLN A 206 -45.13 3.91 -2.54
N SER A 207 -44.57 3.50 -1.40
CA SER A 207 -45.26 3.51 -0.10
C SER A 207 -45.65 4.93 0.33
N LEU A 208 -44.72 5.89 0.27
CA LEU A 208 -45.00 7.30 0.59
C LEU A 208 -46.09 7.88 -0.32
N ARG A 209 -46.08 7.57 -1.63
CA ARG A 209 -47.15 8.02 -2.55
C ARG A 209 -48.53 7.51 -2.13
N LYS A 210 -48.63 6.27 -1.64
CA LYS A 210 -49.90 5.72 -1.11
C LYS A 210 -50.32 6.46 0.16
N GLN A 211 -49.39 6.71 1.08
CA GLN A 211 -49.66 7.45 2.32
C GLN A 211 -50.15 8.88 2.03
N VAL A 212 -49.51 9.59 1.07
CA VAL A 212 -49.95 10.93 0.65
C VAL A 212 -51.38 10.90 0.12
N ARG A 213 -51.74 9.94 -0.75
CA ARG A 213 -53.12 9.81 -1.25
C ARG A 213 -54.13 9.57 -0.13
N GLN A 214 -53.80 8.71 0.84
CA GLN A 214 -54.65 8.44 2.00
C GLN A 214 -54.83 9.69 2.88
N ALA A 215 -53.73 10.40 3.18
CA ALA A 215 -53.76 11.63 3.96
C ALA A 215 -54.58 12.74 3.29
N THR A 216 -54.45 12.91 1.98
CA THR A 216 -55.26 13.88 1.21
C THR A 216 -56.74 13.51 1.23
N ARG A 217 -57.09 12.23 1.04
CA ARG A 217 -58.48 11.77 1.13
C ARG A 217 -59.07 11.99 2.53
N TYR A 218 -58.29 11.70 3.57
CA TYR A 218 -58.69 11.93 4.96
C TYR A 218 -58.96 13.42 5.22
N ARG A 219 -58.06 14.32 4.78
CA ARG A 219 -58.26 15.78 4.91
C ARG A 219 -59.54 16.24 4.23
N ASN A 220 -59.77 15.84 2.97
CA ASN A 220 -60.96 16.23 2.23
C ASN A 220 -62.25 15.73 2.91
N LEU A 221 -62.26 14.49 3.39
CA LEU A 221 -63.41 13.94 4.10
C LEU A 221 -63.65 14.67 5.43
N ASN A 222 -62.59 15.00 6.16
CA ASN A 222 -62.69 15.75 7.42
C ASN A 222 -63.25 17.16 7.18
N ASP A 223 -62.87 17.82 6.09
CA ASP A 223 -63.43 19.12 5.71
C ASP A 223 -64.92 19.01 5.34
N HIS A 224 -65.34 17.93 4.65
CA HIS A 224 -66.75 17.67 4.37
C HIS A 224 -67.55 17.42 5.66
N ILE A 225 -67.01 16.63 6.58
CA ILE A 225 -67.62 16.37 7.90
C ILE A 225 -67.78 17.68 8.67
N ARG A 226 -66.73 18.51 8.73
CA ARG A 226 -66.79 19.83 9.40
C ARG A 226 -67.87 20.73 8.81
N LYS A 227 -67.98 20.80 7.48
CA LYS A 227 -69.03 21.57 6.80
C LYS A 227 -70.42 21.02 7.14
N ALA A 228 -70.62 19.71 7.06
CA ALA A 228 -71.90 19.08 7.38
C ALA A 228 -72.32 19.28 8.84
N GLN A 229 -71.37 19.18 9.78
CA GLN A 229 -71.58 19.46 11.20
C GLN A 229 -71.99 20.92 11.42
N ALA A 230 -71.28 21.87 10.80
CA ALA A 230 -71.63 23.28 10.88
C ALA A 230 -73.06 23.55 10.37
N THR A 231 -73.43 23.00 9.21
CA THR A 231 -74.79 23.10 8.67
C THR A 231 -75.84 22.48 9.61
N TYR A 232 -75.57 21.29 10.16
CA TYR A 232 -76.46 20.63 11.11
C TYR A 232 -76.69 21.49 12.36
N PHE A 233 -75.64 22.09 12.93
CA PHE A 233 -75.77 22.97 14.08
C PHE A 233 -76.59 24.22 13.79
N ILE A 234 -76.49 24.80 12.58
CA ILE A 234 -77.33 25.94 12.16
C ILE A 234 -78.80 25.53 12.05
N ILE A 235 -79.11 24.38 11.44
CA ILE A 235 -80.49 23.91 11.26
C ILE A 235 -81.16 23.55 12.59
N ARG A 236 -80.37 23.11 13.57
CA ARG A 236 -80.86 22.73 14.91
C ARG A 236 -81.14 23.94 15.83
N TRP A 237 -80.61 25.11 15.50
CA TRP A 237 -80.76 26.36 16.26
C TRP A 237 -82.09 27.04 15.92
#